data_AF-A0A7L0THR6-F1
#
_entry.id   AF-A0A7L0THR6-F1
#
_cell.length_a   1.000
_cell.length_b   1.000
_cell.length_c   1.000
_cell.angle_alpha   90.00
_cell.angle_beta   90.00
_cell.angle_gamma   90.00
#
_symmetry.space_group_name_H-M   'P 1'
#
loop_
_entity.id
_entity.type
_entity.pdbx_description
1 polymer ?
#
loop_
_entity_poly.entity_id
_entity_poly.type
_entity_poly.pdbx_seq_one_letter_code
_entity_poly.pdbx_strand_id
1 'polypeptide(L)'
;MDTSEPGSAAEEEEEKATEPRPRTRSNPEGAEDRALSAQASVGNRSEGEGEAASADDSPQGTAAPDGTAWPGPAPPTEVQVKTPRVNCPEKVIICLDLAEEMALPKLESFNGSKTNALNISQKMIEMFVRTKHKIDKCHEFALVVVNNDATWLSGFTSDPREVCSCLYDLETVVCKSFSI
;
A
#
# COMPACT_ATOMS: atom_id res chain seq x y z
N MET A 1 41.00 54.53 -37.46
CA MET A 1 41.08 53.07 -37.66
C MET A 1 39.79 52.53 -37.05
N ASP A 2 38.62 52.63 -37.68
CA ASP A 2 38.21 52.32 -39.06
C ASP A 2 38.38 50.83 -39.42
N THR A 3 37.24 50.13 -39.31
CA THR A 3 36.70 49.12 -40.25
C THR A 3 37.25 47.69 -40.19
N SER A 4 36.40 46.72 -39.78
CA SER A 4 35.73 45.75 -40.68
C SER A 4 35.13 44.55 -39.92
N GLU A 5 33.80 44.42 -39.91
CA GLU A 5 33.12 43.13 -40.14
C GLU A 5 33.09 42.88 -41.67
N PRO A 6 32.98 41.61 -42.12
CA PRO A 6 31.67 41.05 -42.54
C PRO A 6 31.54 39.56 -42.11
N GLY A 7 30.42 38.85 -42.16
CA GLY A 7 29.10 39.06 -42.73
C GLY A 7 28.48 37.70 -43.10
N SER A 8 27.38 37.34 -42.43
CA SER A 8 26.14 36.65 -42.87
C SER A 8 26.10 35.41 -43.80
N ALA A 9 25.04 34.62 -43.53
CA ALA A 9 24.26 33.69 -44.36
C ALA A 9 24.67 32.20 -44.26
N ALA A 10 23.80 31.20 -44.11
CA ALA A 10 22.34 31.07 -44.21
C ALA A 10 21.90 29.89 -43.29
N GLU A 11 20.82 30.00 -42.53
CA GLU A 11 19.51 29.36 -42.80
C GLU A 11 19.61 27.88 -43.22
N GLU A 12 19.20 26.97 -42.33
CA GLU A 12 18.42 25.77 -42.67
C GLU A 12 17.66 25.30 -41.42
N GLU A 13 16.39 25.71 -41.37
CA GLU A 13 15.34 25.17 -40.53
C GLU A 13 14.72 23.99 -41.32
N GLU A 14 14.83 22.76 -40.82
CA GLU A 14 13.93 21.69 -41.27
C GLU A 14 13.54 20.72 -40.14
N GLU A 15 12.25 20.41 -40.21
CA GLU A 15 11.36 19.61 -39.40
C GLU A 15 11.81 18.19 -38.99
N LYS A 16 11.40 17.80 -37.77
CA LYS A 16 10.57 16.62 -37.47
C LYS A 16 11.06 15.22 -37.90
N ALA A 17 11.46 14.43 -36.90
CA ALA A 17 11.21 12.98 -36.92
C ALA A 17 10.98 12.44 -35.49
N THR A 18 9.70 12.27 -35.14
CA THR A 18 9.24 11.56 -33.93
C THR A 18 9.43 10.06 -34.08
N GLU A 19 10.13 9.43 -33.14
CA GLU A 19 10.32 7.97 -33.08
C GLU A 19 8.99 7.23 -32.78
N PRO A 20 8.67 6.11 -33.48
CA PRO A 20 7.37 5.47 -33.33
C PRO A 20 7.31 4.57 -32.08
N ARG A 21 6.46 4.96 -31.13
CA ARG A 21 6.07 4.15 -29.97
C ARG A 21 5.30 2.90 -30.42
N PRO A 22 5.62 1.69 -29.92
CA PRO A 22 4.87 0.48 -30.24
C PRO A 22 3.42 0.58 -29.73
N ARG A 23 2.47 0.31 -30.63
CA ARG A 23 1.03 0.30 -30.36
C ARG A 23 0.61 -1.03 -29.73
N THR A 24 0.14 -0.99 -28.48
CA THR A 24 -0.73 -2.04 -27.92
C THR A 24 -2.02 -1.43 -27.41
N ARG A 25 -3.13 -2.00 -27.90
CA ARG A 25 -4.53 -1.64 -27.71
C ARG A 25 -4.92 -1.67 -26.22
N SER A 26 -5.47 -0.58 -25.69
CA SER A 26 -6.89 -0.43 -25.35
C SER A 26 -7.11 0.84 -24.50
N ASN A 27 -7.76 1.82 -25.11
CA ASN A 27 -8.35 2.98 -24.44
C ASN A 27 -9.87 2.77 -24.36
N PRO A 28 -10.52 3.13 -23.25
CA PRO A 28 -11.83 3.76 -23.33
C PRO A 28 -11.81 5.08 -22.55
N GLU A 29 -11.50 6.18 -23.25
CA GLU A 29 -11.74 7.54 -22.78
C GLU A 29 -13.01 8.02 -23.47
N GLY A 30 -14.03 8.29 -22.68
CA GLY A 30 -15.36 8.65 -23.17
C GLY A 30 -16.13 9.46 -22.12
N ALA A 31 -16.13 10.77 -22.34
CA ALA A 31 -17.10 11.77 -21.90
C ALA A 31 -17.00 12.29 -20.45
N GLU A 32 -15.97 13.10 -20.20
CA GLU A 32 -16.13 14.32 -19.40
C GLU A 32 -16.72 15.42 -20.29
N ASP A 33 -18.04 15.62 -20.25
CA ASP A 33 -18.70 16.92 -20.47
C ASP A 33 -20.22 16.79 -20.32
N ARG A 34 -20.75 17.16 -19.14
CA ARG A 34 -22.09 17.72 -19.05
C ARG A 34 -22.29 18.53 -17.77
N ALA A 35 -21.93 19.81 -17.84
CA ALA A 35 -22.52 20.82 -16.98
C ALA A 35 -23.95 21.16 -17.49
N LEU A 36 -24.92 21.10 -16.57
CA LEU A 36 -26.20 21.83 -16.53
C LEU A 36 -27.24 21.62 -17.65
N SER A 37 -28.24 20.76 -17.40
CA SER A 37 -29.64 20.97 -17.85
C SER A 37 -30.59 20.00 -17.14
N ALA A 38 -31.63 20.53 -16.49
CA ALA A 38 -32.68 19.80 -15.78
C ALA A 38 -33.47 18.82 -16.68
N GLN A 39 -33.84 17.64 -16.16
CA GLN A 39 -35.22 17.10 -16.10
C GLN A 39 -35.29 15.68 -15.50
N ALA A 40 -36.49 15.35 -15.05
CA ALA A 40 -36.93 14.33 -14.11
C ALA A 40 -36.73 12.84 -14.47
N SER A 41 -36.67 12.03 -13.40
CA SER A 41 -37.38 10.74 -13.17
C SER A 41 -37.23 9.62 -14.20
N VAL A 42 -36.53 8.53 -13.84
CA VAL A 42 -37.09 7.20 -13.50
C VAL A 42 -35.97 6.13 -13.41
N GLY A 43 -36.09 5.20 -12.46
CA GLY A 43 -35.51 3.85 -12.58
C GLY A 43 -34.67 3.37 -11.39
N ASN A 44 -35.34 2.78 -10.39
CA ASN A 44 -34.71 1.97 -9.35
C ASN A 44 -33.86 0.85 -9.97
N ARG A 45 -32.62 0.69 -9.48
CA ARG A 45 -31.79 -0.49 -9.79
C ARG A 45 -31.78 -1.38 -8.55
N SER A 46 -32.46 -2.52 -8.65
CA SER A 46 -32.34 -3.65 -7.72
C SER A 46 -30.96 -4.28 -7.86
N GLU A 47 -30.26 -4.45 -6.75
CA GLU A 47 -29.05 -5.26 -6.68
C GLU A 47 -29.47 -6.74 -6.68
N GLY A 48 -28.89 -7.51 -7.59
CA GLY A 48 -29.16 -8.94 -7.76
C GLY A 48 -28.41 -9.77 -6.73
N GLU A 49 -29.16 -10.59 -6.02
CA GLU A 49 -28.68 -11.60 -5.08
C GLU A 49 -28.15 -12.81 -5.86
N GLY A 50 -26.89 -13.18 -5.62
CA GLY A 50 -26.31 -14.42 -6.15
C GLY A 50 -26.48 -15.56 -5.16
N GLU A 51 -27.54 -16.36 -5.31
CA GLU A 51 -27.72 -17.65 -4.63
C GLU A 51 -26.77 -18.69 -5.23
N ALA A 52 -25.83 -19.20 -4.42
CA ALA A 52 -25.07 -20.40 -4.75
C ALA A 52 -25.86 -21.63 -4.28
N ALA A 53 -26.27 -22.45 -5.25
CA ALA A 53 -27.06 -23.65 -5.09
C ALA A 53 -26.44 -24.64 -4.09
N SER A 54 -27.22 -25.03 -3.08
CA SER A 54 -27.00 -26.27 -2.33
C SER A 54 -27.85 -27.35 -2.96
N ALA A 55 -27.21 -28.32 -3.62
CA ALA A 55 -27.84 -29.56 -4.03
C ALA A 55 -27.12 -30.69 -3.31
N ASP A 56 -27.78 -31.31 -2.34
CA ASP A 56 -27.58 -32.73 -2.08
C ASP A 56 -28.92 -33.33 -1.62
N ASP A 57 -29.48 -34.13 -2.51
CA ASP A 57 -30.72 -34.88 -2.39
C ASP A 57 -30.44 -36.19 -1.66
N SER A 58 -31.11 -36.42 -0.52
CA SER A 58 -31.05 -37.69 0.19
C SER A 58 -32.06 -38.69 -0.39
N PRO A 59 -31.69 -39.98 -0.46
CA PRO A 59 -32.60 -41.00 0.05
C PRO A 59 -31.95 -42.00 1.01
N GLN A 60 -32.72 -42.39 2.03
CA GLN A 60 -32.44 -43.45 3.00
C GLN A 60 -32.42 -44.85 2.36
N GLY A 61 -31.58 -45.75 2.89
CA GLY A 61 -31.73 -47.20 2.70
C GLY A 61 -30.70 -48.13 3.37
N THR A 62 -31.08 -48.69 4.52
CA THR A 62 -30.76 -50.05 5.08
C THR A 62 -29.36 -50.41 5.66
N ALA A 63 -29.41 -51.20 6.76
CA ALA A 63 -28.35 -51.65 7.69
C ALA A 63 -27.40 -52.75 7.12
N ALA A 64 -26.26 -53.22 7.68
CA ALA A 64 -25.55 -53.23 8.99
C ALA A 64 -24.06 -53.69 8.71
N PRO A 65 -23.28 -54.29 9.65
CA PRO A 65 -22.57 -53.76 10.82
C PRO A 65 -21.01 -53.82 10.71
N ASP A 66 -20.34 -53.33 11.74
CA ASP A 66 -18.92 -53.52 12.12
C ASP A 66 -17.80 -52.97 11.22
N GLY A 67 -17.05 -52.02 11.79
CA GLY A 67 -15.80 -51.53 11.24
C GLY A 67 -15.23 -50.42 12.12
N THR A 68 -14.21 -50.75 12.90
CA THR A 68 -13.42 -49.82 13.72
C THR A 68 -12.99 -48.61 12.88
N ALA A 69 -13.67 -47.47 13.07
CA ALA A 69 -13.33 -46.23 12.39
C ALA A 69 -12.06 -45.66 13.02
N TRP A 70 -10.98 -45.69 12.23
CA TRP A 70 -9.76 -44.95 12.53
C TRP A 70 -10.11 -43.47 12.74
N PRO A 71 -9.56 -42.78 13.76
CA PRO A 71 -9.73 -41.34 13.85
C PRO A 71 -9.05 -40.73 12.62
N GLY A 72 -9.86 -40.29 11.66
CA GLY A 72 -9.41 -39.51 10.53
C GLY A 72 -8.70 -38.24 11.03
N PRO A 73 -7.79 -37.65 10.24
CA PRO A 73 -7.12 -36.41 10.62
C PRO A 73 -8.17 -35.37 10.98
N ALA A 74 -8.04 -34.77 12.17
CA ALA A 74 -8.90 -33.65 12.54
C ALA A 74 -8.80 -32.59 11.43
N PRO A 75 -9.94 -32.09 10.89
CA PRO A 75 -9.89 -31.06 9.88
C PRO A 75 -9.12 -29.86 10.44
N PRO A 76 -8.28 -29.20 9.62
CA PRO A 76 -7.53 -28.04 10.08
C PRO A 76 -8.53 -27.02 10.61
N THR A 77 -8.30 -26.56 11.83
CA THR A 77 -9.12 -25.54 12.47
C THR A 77 -8.92 -24.25 11.67
N GLU A 78 -9.86 -23.93 10.76
CA GLU A 78 -9.83 -22.66 10.06
C GLU A 78 -9.89 -21.52 11.08
N VAL A 79 -8.99 -20.54 10.95
CA VAL A 79 -8.95 -19.38 11.83
C VAL A 79 -10.24 -18.59 11.65
N GLN A 80 -11.16 -18.73 12.59
CA GLN A 80 -12.45 -18.06 12.54
C GLN A 80 -12.31 -16.61 13.01
N VAL A 81 -12.32 -15.66 12.07
CA VAL A 81 -12.27 -14.22 12.36
C VAL A 81 -13.64 -13.76 12.86
N LYS A 82 -13.71 -13.34 14.14
CA LYS A 82 -14.95 -12.91 14.81
C LYS A 82 -15.19 -11.40 14.78
N THR A 83 -14.22 -10.62 14.33
CA THR A 83 -14.31 -9.15 14.34
C THR A 83 -15.21 -8.64 13.21
N PRO A 84 -16.10 -7.66 13.47
CA PRO A 84 -16.89 -7.01 12.42
C PRO A 84 -16.00 -6.38 11.35
N ARG A 85 -16.35 -6.52 10.07
CA ARG A 85 -15.61 -5.93 8.93
C ARG A 85 -16.04 -4.49 8.68
N VAL A 86 -15.88 -3.63 9.68
CA VAL A 86 -16.20 -2.20 9.61
C VAL A 86 -14.93 -1.37 9.69
N ASN A 87 -14.91 -0.23 9.01
CA ASN A 87 -13.82 0.72 9.09
C ASN A 87 -13.98 1.55 10.36
N CYS A 88 -13.19 1.27 11.40
CA CYS A 88 -13.20 2.00 12.66
C CYS A 88 -11.87 2.75 12.85
N PRO A 89 -11.86 3.87 13.62
CA PRO A 89 -10.62 4.55 13.95
C PRO A 89 -9.63 3.62 14.65
N GLU A 90 -8.47 3.44 14.04
CA GLU A 90 -7.37 2.63 14.58
C GLU A 90 -6.37 3.48 15.35
N LYS A 91 -5.86 2.92 16.47
CA LYS A 91 -4.66 3.39 17.17
C LYS A 91 -3.50 2.49 16.77
N VAL A 92 -2.60 2.97 15.91
CA VAL A 92 -1.51 2.20 15.32
C VAL A 92 -0.19 2.51 16.03
N ILE A 93 0.47 1.49 16.58
CA ILE A 93 1.80 1.62 17.16
C ILE A 93 2.82 1.07 16.15
N ILE A 94 3.78 1.91 15.76
CA ILE A 94 4.85 1.54 14.84
C ILE A 94 6.11 1.33 15.66
N CYS A 95 6.59 0.10 15.70
CA CYS A 95 7.85 -0.27 16.35
C CYS A 95 8.96 -0.36 15.29
N LEU A 96 9.98 0.49 15.40
CA LEU A 96 11.12 0.50 14.49
C LEU A 96 12.40 0.12 15.24
N ASP A 97 13.03 -0.98 14.81
CA ASP A 97 14.38 -1.35 15.25
C ASP A 97 15.41 -0.37 14.68
N LEU A 98 16.27 0.19 15.52
CA LEU A 98 17.36 1.09 15.13
C LEU A 98 18.75 0.48 15.37
N ALA A 99 18.88 -0.84 15.33
CA ALA A 99 20.16 -1.51 15.28
C ALA A 99 21.04 -0.99 14.12
N GLU A 100 22.36 -1.02 14.32
CA GLU A 100 23.39 -0.62 13.34
C GLU A 100 23.18 -1.25 11.95
N GLU A 101 22.65 -2.47 11.88
CA GLU A 101 22.39 -3.15 10.61
C GLU A 101 21.42 -2.39 9.69
N MET A 102 20.54 -1.57 10.26
CA MET A 102 19.59 -0.75 9.52
C MET A 102 20.25 0.36 8.70
N ALA A 103 21.46 0.80 9.09
CA ALA A 103 22.24 1.80 8.36
C ALA A 103 23.11 1.20 7.24
N LEU A 104 23.23 -0.13 7.18
CA LEU A 104 24.10 -0.78 6.19
C LEU A 104 23.48 -0.72 4.78
N PRO A 105 24.23 -0.32 3.74
CA PRO A 105 23.75 -0.22 2.36
C PRO A 105 23.72 -1.60 1.69
N LYS A 106 22.98 -2.54 2.30
CA LYS A 106 22.83 -3.94 1.85
C LYS A 106 21.68 -4.13 0.88
N LEU A 107 20.78 -3.14 0.75
CA LEU A 107 19.58 -3.25 -0.08
C LEU A 107 19.82 -2.57 -1.42
N GLU A 108 19.41 -3.24 -2.50
CA GLU A 108 19.52 -2.72 -3.86
C GLU A 108 18.15 -2.26 -4.33
N SER A 109 18.10 -1.04 -4.84
CA SER A 109 16.91 -0.45 -5.45
C SER A 109 16.74 -0.95 -6.89
N PHE A 110 15.55 -0.79 -7.47
CA PHE A 110 15.28 -1.20 -8.86
C PHE A 110 16.16 -0.52 -9.93
N ASN A 111 16.78 0.60 -9.59
CA ASN A 111 17.73 1.32 -10.45
C ASN A 111 19.19 0.87 -10.23
N GLY A 112 19.44 -0.19 -9.47
CA GLY A 112 20.77 -0.68 -9.12
C GLY A 112 21.50 0.13 -8.04
N SER A 113 20.87 1.17 -7.48
CA SER A 113 21.48 1.96 -6.39
C SER A 113 21.36 1.24 -5.04
N LYS A 114 22.45 1.25 -4.27
CA LYS A 114 22.44 0.71 -2.91
C LYS A 114 21.85 1.72 -1.93
N THR A 115 20.99 1.26 -1.05
CA THR A 115 20.39 2.03 0.05
C THR A 115 20.38 1.21 1.32
N ASN A 116 20.25 1.88 2.45
CA ASN A 116 20.10 1.22 3.75
C ASN A 116 18.61 0.95 4.08
N ALA A 117 18.37 0.08 5.05
CA ALA A 117 17.03 -0.31 5.46
C ALA A 117 16.30 0.81 6.20
N LEU A 118 17.00 1.66 6.94
CA LEU A 118 16.42 2.82 7.61
C LEU A 118 15.74 3.77 6.62
N ASN A 119 16.43 4.16 5.55
CA ASN A 119 15.90 5.05 4.52
C ASN A 119 14.66 4.47 3.82
N ILE A 120 14.67 3.16 3.55
CA ILE A 120 13.48 2.50 2.97
C ILE A 120 12.35 2.49 3.99
N SER A 121 12.64 2.15 5.24
CA SER A 121 11.65 2.08 6.33
C SER A 121 11.00 3.44 6.59
N GLN A 122 11.77 4.52 6.60
CA GLN A 122 11.26 5.88 6.74
C GLN A 122 10.26 6.21 5.63
N LYS A 123 10.60 5.91 4.37
CA LYS A 123 9.69 6.12 3.23
C LYS A 123 8.44 5.24 3.31
N MET A 124 8.59 3.97 3.69
CA MET A 124 7.46 3.04 3.84
C MET A 124 6.50 3.51 4.93
N ILE A 125 7.03 3.91 6.09
CA ILE A 125 6.23 4.40 7.22
C ILE A 125 5.57 5.73 6.87
N GLU A 126 6.28 6.67 6.24
CA GLU A 126 5.69 7.93 5.76
C GLU A 126 4.51 7.65 4.82
N MET A 127 4.72 6.81 3.80
CA MET A 127 3.66 6.44 2.87
C MET A 127 2.48 5.77 3.58
N PHE A 128 2.75 4.88 4.52
CA PHE A 128 1.73 4.18 5.29
C PHE A 128 0.89 5.15 6.13
N VAL A 129 1.52 5.99 6.96
CA VAL A 129 0.85 6.93 7.85
C VAL A 129 0.01 7.92 7.05
N ARG A 130 0.57 8.50 5.97
CA ARG A 130 -0.16 9.42 5.10
C ARG A 130 -1.34 8.76 4.41
N THR A 131 -1.18 7.50 3.98
CA THR A 131 -2.26 6.75 3.31
C THR A 131 -3.37 6.41 4.29
N LYS A 132 -3.05 5.91 5.49
CA LYS A 132 -4.04 5.62 6.53
C LYS A 132 -4.78 6.88 6.94
N HIS A 133 -4.07 7.98 7.23
CA HIS A 133 -4.71 9.27 7.57
C HIS A 133 -5.64 9.80 6.46
N LYS A 134 -5.32 9.53 5.19
CA LYS A 134 -6.19 9.89 4.05
C LYS A 134 -7.48 9.06 4.00
N ILE A 135 -7.43 7.81 4.46
CA ILE A 135 -8.60 6.92 4.53
C ILE A 135 -9.53 7.35 5.68
N ASP A 136 -8.97 7.60 6.85
CA ASP A 136 -9.69 8.16 8.00
C ASP A 136 -8.76 9.08 8.81
N LYS A 137 -9.19 10.32 9.01
CA LYS A 137 -8.43 11.34 9.75
C LYS A 137 -8.40 11.06 11.26
N CYS A 138 -9.28 10.18 11.75
CA CYS A 138 -9.37 9.80 13.15
C CYS A 138 -8.38 8.71 13.54
N HIS A 139 -7.61 8.17 12.58
CA HIS A 139 -6.50 7.29 12.91
C HIS A 139 -5.47 8.03 13.77
N GLU A 140 -4.96 7.36 14.79
CA GLU A 140 -3.90 7.86 15.65
C GLU A 140 -2.68 6.95 15.51
N PHE A 141 -1.50 7.55 15.48
CA PHE A 141 -0.24 6.85 15.28
C PHE A 141 0.70 7.16 16.45
N ALA A 142 1.44 6.17 16.90
CA ALA A 142 2.53 6.32 17.84
C ALA A 142 3.80 5.69 17.25
N LEU A 143 4.96 6.29 17.52
CA LEU A 143 6.25 5.79 17.08
C LEU A 143 7.07 5.34 18.28
N VAL A 144 7.46 4.08 18.27
CA VAL A 144 8.31 3.44 19.27
C VAL A 144 9.58 2.99 18.58
N VAL A 145 10.73 3.33 19.16
CA VAL A 145 12.02 2.82 18.71
C VAL A 145 12.50 1.73 19.63
N VAL A 146 13.10 0.72 19.02
CA VAL A 146 13.59 -0.48 19.69
C VAL A 146 15.10 -0.51 19.53
N ASN A 147 15.79 -0.40 20.67
CA ASN A 147 17.24 -0.53 20.77
C ASN A 147 17.57 -1.59 21.83
N ASN A 148 18.43 -1.28 22.80
CA ASN A 148 18.57 -2.08 24.02
C ASN A 148 17.28 -2.05 24.86
N ASP A 149 16.52 -0.95 24.77
CA ASP A 149 15.21 -0.76 25.41
C ASP A 149 14.20 -0.21 24.39
N ALA A 150 12.90 -0.38 24.67
CA ALA A 150 11.83 0.22 23.87
C ALA A 150 11.51 1.64 24.38
N THR A 151 11.60 2.63 23.49
CA THR A 151 11.36 4.04 23.83
C THR A 151 10.23 4.61 22.98
N TRP A 152 9.24 5.23 23.63
CA TRP A 152 8.21 6.02 22.94
C TRP A 152 8.81 7.35 22.50
N LEU A 153 8.85 7.62 21.19
CA LEU A 153 9.30 8.89 20.65
C LEU A 153 8.16 9.87 20.40
N SER A 154 7.00 9.34 20.01
CA SER A 154 5.79 10.12 19.81
C SER A 154 4.63 9.47 20.54
N GLY A 155 3.85 10.30 21.24
CA GLY A 155 2.51 9.96 21.69
C GLY A 155 1.58 9.57 20.53
N PHE A 156 0.37 9.09 20.85
CA PHE A 156 -0.67 8.96 19.84
C PHE A 156 -1.03 10.35 19.29
N THR A 157 -0.89 10.51 17.98
CA THR A 157 -1.25 11.72 17.27
C THR A 157 -1.94 11.36 15.96
N SER A 158 -2.94 12.15 15.57
CA SER A 158 -3.56 12.04 14.24
C SER A 158 -2.83 12.90 13.21
N ASP A 159 -1.85 13.73 13.59
CA ASP A 159 -1.10 14.54 12.63
C ASP A 159 0.06 13.74 12.01
N PRO A 160 -0.01 13.38 10.70
CA PRO A 160 1.07 12.64 10.05
C PRO A 160 2.40 13.41 10.02
N ARG A 161 2.37 14.74 10.12
CA ARG A 161 3.59 15.58 10.08
C ARG A 161 4.44 15.40 11.32
N GLU A 162 3.82 15.28 12.49
CA GLU A 162 4.53 15.03 13.76
C GLU A 162 5.26 13.69 13.71
N VAL A 163 4.57 12.64 13.28
CA VAL A 163 5.14 11.30 13.13
C VAL A 163 6.31 11.30 12.15
N CYS A 164 6.16 11.95 10.98
CA CYS A 164 7.22 12.03 9.98
C CYS A 164 8.42 12.86 10.48
N SER A 165 8.17 13.93 11.24
CA SER A 165 9.24 14.73 11.83
C SER A 165 10.10 13.89 12.78
N CYS A 166 9.47 13.11 13.66
CA CYS A 166 10.21 12.20 14.55
C CYS A 166 10.94 11.10 13.78
N LEU A 167 10.31 10.55 12.75
CA LEU A 167 10.84 9.44 11.95
C LEU A 167 12.11 9.78 11.17
N TYR A 168 12.23 11.01 10.67
CA TYR A 168 13.39 11.46 9.90
C TYR A 168 14.54 12.00 10.76
N ASP A 169 14.32 12.17 12.07
CA ASP A 169 15.34 12.61 13.05
C ASP A 169 16.04 11.41 13.74
N LEU A 170 15.86 10.19 13.22
CA LEU A 170 16.37 8.97 13.83
C LEU A 170 17.79 8.63 13.40
N GLU A 171 18.58 8.17 14.36
CA GLU A 171 19.92 7.63 14.16
C GLU A 171 20.01 6.17 14.65
N THR A 172 20.81 5.35 13.96
CA THR A 172 21.07 3.97 14.37
C THR A 172 22.09 3.90 15.49
N VAL A 173 21.95 2.92 16.38
CA VAL A 173 22.89 2.67 17.48
C VAL A 173 23.37 1.23 17.50
N VAL A 174 24.53 1.01 18.12
CA VAL A 174 25.06 -0.34 18.35
C VAL A 174 24.28 -0.98 19.50
N CYS A 175 23.47 -1.99 19.19
CA CYS A 175 22.62 -2.71 20.14
C CYS A 175 23.24 -4.05 20.54
N LYS A 176 22.95 -4.52 21.76
CA LYS A 176 23.34 -5.87 22.23
C LYS A 176 22.24 -6.90 21.98
N SER A 177 21.05 -6.63 22.51
CA SER A 177 19.88 -7.50 22.43
C SER A 177 18.63 -6.73 22.88
N PHE A 178 17.46 -7.11 22.37
CA PHE A 178 16.17 -6.57 22.80
C PHE A 178 15.35 -7.66 23.50
N SER A 179 14.66 -7.30 24.59
CA SER A 179 13.70 -8.17 25.31
C SER A 179 12.28 -7.67 25.07
N ILE A 180 11.39 -8.58 24.69
CA ILE A 180 9.98 -8.29 24.38
C ILE A 180 9.05 -8.55 25.57
#